data_AF-A0A7S7EVZ7-F1
#
_entry.id   AF-A0A7S7EVZ7-F1
#
_cell.length_a   1.000
_cell.length_b   1.000
_cell.length_c   1.000
_cell.angle_alpha   90.00
_cell.angle_beta   90.00
_cell.angle_gamma   90.00
#
_symmetry.space_group_name_H-M   'P 1'
#
loop_
_entity.id
_entity.type
_entity.pdbx_description
1 polymer ?
#
loop_
_entity_poly.entity_id
_entity_poly.type
_entity_poly.pdbx_seq_one_letter_code
_entity_poly.pdbx_strand_id
1 'polypeptide(L)'
;MEKFQGRTVIPGQVKGNAMVSKAGFNVLSSYMGALVSNGKQTLCTDQNNPDLFQKDLSGAILCIPQVIGSTTAGMLIQTVAAMGIQPKAMLFSATAESLAISGVLLADIWENTKIVTVDGLGDRFLELVREGQLVEVSEDGSVTLL
;
A
#
# COMPACT_ATOMS: atom_id res chain seq x y z
N MET A 1 -2.19 21.75 6.27
CA MET A 1 -1.43 20.52 6.54
C MET A 1 -2.17 19.76 7.62
N GLU A 2 -2.66 18.57 7.30
CA GLU A 2 -3.35 17.69 8.26
C GLU A 2 -2.36 16.60 8.70
N LYS A 3 -2.37 16.25 9.99
CA LYS A 3 -1.49 15.23 10.57
C LYS A 3 -2.33 14.12 11.20
N PHE A 4 -1.93 12.88 10.96
CA PHE A 4 -2.53 11.67 11.48
C PHE A 4 -1.48 10.84 12.19
N GLN A 5 -1.92 10.03 13.15
CA GLN A 5 -1.09 9.08 13.86
C GLN A 5 -1.75 7.71 13.76
N GLY A 6 -1.02 6.74 13.23
CA GLY A 6 -1.43 5.34 13.23
C GLY A 6 -0.48 4.48 14.06
N ARG A 7 -0.73 3.18 14.04
CA ARG A 7 0.21 2.19 14.56
C ARG A 7 1.23 1.86 13.47
N THR A 8 2.50 1.99 13.82
CA THR A 8 3.61 1.61 12.93
C THR A 8 3.74 0.10 12.88
N VAL A 9 3.63 -0.47 11.68
CA VAL A 9 3.90 -1.89 11.42
C VAL A 9 5.31 -2.06 10.87
N ILE A 10 5.65 -1.34 9.79
CA ILE A 10 7.00 -1.27 9.24
C ILE A 10 7.47 0.19 9.34
N PRO A 11 8.43 0.52 10.22
CA PRO A 11 8.91 1.88 10.38
C PRO A 11 9.75 2.31 9.18
N GLY A 12 9.64 3.59 8.83
CA GLY A 12 10.51 4.24 7.86
C GLY A 12 10.06 5.66 7.55
N GLN A 13 10.93 6.41 6.87
CA GLN A 13 10.63 7.75 6.40
C GLN A 13 10.50 7.76 4.87
N VAL A 14 9.33 8.14 4.38
CA VAL A 14 9.08 8.26 2.94
C VAL A 14 8.24 9.49 2.61
N LYS A 15 8.43 9.99 1.40
CA LYS A 15 7.65 11.08 0.83
C LYS A 15 7.31 10.77 -0.61
N GLY A 16 6.07 11.02 -1.01
CA GLY A 16 5.60 10.66 -2.35
C GLY A 16 4.14 11.01 -2.58
N ASN A 17 3.67 10.75 -3.80
CA ASN A 17 2.29 11.01 -4.17
C ASN A 17 1.39 9.88 -3.67
N ALA A 18 0.26 10.25 -3.10
CA ALA A 18 -0.78 9.33 -2.67
C ALA A 18 -1.48 8.72 -3.88
N MET A 19 -1.71 7.41 -3.81
CA MET A 19 -2.65 6.69 -4.64
C MET A 19 -3.75 6.18 -3.72
N VAL A 20 -4.96 6.71 -3.92
CA VAL A 20 -6.04 6.55 -2.95
C VAL A 20 -7.09 5.62 -3.52
N SER A 21 -7.53 4.63 -2.73
CA SER A 21 -8.75 3.88 -3.02
C SER A 21 -9.67 3.91 -1.82
N LYS A 22 -10.97 4.13 -2.07
CA LYS A 22 -12.00 4.00 -1.03
C LYS A 22 -12.50 2.56 -0.91
N ALA A 23 -12.21 1.72 -1.89
CA ALA A 23 -12.55 0.31 -1.90
C ALA A 23 -11.45 -0.53 -1.23
N GLY A 24 -11.80 -1.75 -0.83
CA GLY A 24 -10.82 -2.72 -0.38
C GLY A 24 -9.78 -3.02 -1.46
N PHE A 25 -8.53 -3.21 -1.05
CA PHE A 25 -7.42 -3.49 -1.97
C PHE A 25 -7.26 -5.00 -2.19
N ASN A 26 -7.53 -5.48 -3.41
CA ASN A 26 -7.34 -6.87 -3.77
C ASN A 26 -5.95 -7.08 -4.38
N VAL A 27 -5.00 -7.56 -3.58
CA VAL A 27 -3.59 -7.70 -4.01
C VAL A 27 -3.46 -8.55 -5.28
N LEU A 28 -4.16 -9.68 -5.36
CA LEU A 28 -4.09 -10.56 -6.53
C LEU A 28 -4.62 -9.85 -7.77
N SER A 29 -5.84 -9.32 -7.71
CA SER A 29 -6.45 -8.64 -8.86
C SER A 29 -5.65 -7.41 -9.30
N SER A 30 -5.09 -6.66 -8.35
CA SER A 30 -4.28 -5.48 -8.65
C SER A 30 -2.99 -5.85 -9.36
N TYR A 31 -2.28 -6.89 -8.90
CA TYR A 31 -0.98 -7.25 -9.46
C TYR A 31 -1.01 -8.41 -10.47
N MET A 32 -2.19 -8.97 -10.81
CA MET A 32 -2.30 -10.12 -11.71
C MET A 32 -1.59 -9.89 -13.04
N GLY A 33 -1.77 -8.72 -13.66
CA GLY A 33 -1.06 -8.35 -14.90
C GLY A 33 0.46 -8.40 -14.76
N ALA A 34 1.00 -7.91 -13.64
CA ALA A 34 2.43 -7.97 -13.38
C ALA A 34 2.92 -9.41 -13.15
N LEU A 35 2.17 -10.20 -12.38
CA LEU A 35 2.52 -11.59 -12.06
C LEU A 35 2.58 -12.46 -13.33
N VAL A 36 1.56 -12.39 -14.19
CA VAL A 36 1.52 -13.21 -15.42
C VAL A 36 2.53 -12.74 -16.47
N SER A 37 2.89 -11.45 -16.46
CA SER A 37 3.83 -10.88 -17.41
C SER A 37 5.28 -10.87 -16.90
N ASN A 38 5.52 -11.40 -15.70
CA ASN A 38 6.80 -11.34 -14.99
C ASN A 38 7.36 -9.90 -14.91
N GLY A 39 6.51 -8.96 -14.50
CA GLY A 39 6.85 -7.56 -14.27
C GLY A 39 6.86 -6.67 -15.51
N LYS A 40 6.57 -7.20 -16.71
CA LYS A 40 6.54 -6.40 -17.94
C LYS A 40 5.36 -5.43 -18.02
N GLN A 41 4.26 -5.76 -17.36
CA GLN A 41 3.08 -4.90 -17.23
C GLN A 41 2.85 -4.58 -15.75
N THR A 42 3.14 -3.34 -15.34
CA THR A 42 3.05 -2.90 -13.93
C THR A 42 1.72 -2.26 -13.55
N LEU A 43 0.85 -2.01 -14.54
CA LEU A 43 -0.43 -1.36 -14.31
C LEU A 43 -1.40 -2.28 -13.55
N CYS A 44 -2.11 -1.68 -12.60
CA CYS A 44 -3.15 -2.35 -11.82
C CYS A 44 -4.25 -2.92 -12.71
N THR A 45 -4.55 -4.21 -12.55
CA THR A 45 -5.54 -4.94 -13.36
C THR A 45 -6.88 -5.17 -12.66
N ASP A 46 -7.09 -4.61 -11.46
CA ASP A 46 -8.33 -4.79 -10.71
C ASP A 46 -9.47 -3.90 -11.25
N GLN A 47 -10.32 -4.49 -12.08
CA GLN A 47 -11.48 -3.80 -12.67
C GLN A 47 -12.55 -3.41 -11.64
N ASN A 48 -12.55 -4.05 -10.47
CA ASN A 48 -13.51 -3.74 -9.40
C ASN A 48 -13.04 -2.56 -8.52
N ASN A 49 -11.81 -2.08 -8.74
CA ASN A 49 -11.25 -0.93 -8.05
C ASN A 49 -10.99 0.21 -9.07
N PRO A 50 -12.02 0.98 -9.45
CA PRO A 50 -11.88 2.04 -10.45
C PRO A 50 -10.91 3.15 -10.02
N ASP A 51 -10.68 3.30 -8.71
CA ASP A 51 -9.72 4.27 -8.18
C ASP A 51 -8.27 3.89 -8.54
N LEU A 52 -7.96 2.60 -8.68
CA LEU A 52 -6.61 2.12 -8.95
C LEU A 52 -6.42 1.51 -10.33
N PHE A 53 -7.50 1.13 -11.02
CA PHE A 53 -7.45 0.46 -12.31
C PHE A 53 -6.59 1.23 -13.33
N GLN A 54 -5.69 0.52 -14.02
CA GLN A 54 -4.74 1.07 -15.00
C GLN A 54 -3.72 2.07 -14.44
N LYS A 55 -3.55 2.17 -13.11
CA LYS A 55 -2.48 2.96 -12.49
C LYS A 55 -1.27 2.10 -12.16
N ASP A 56 -0.07 2.67 -12.27
CA ASP A 56 1.16 2.03 -11.81
C ASP A 56 1.33 2.26 -10.31
N LEU A 57 1.25 1.19 -9.52
CA LEU A 57 1.34 1.26 -8.06
C LEU A 57 2.80 1.31 -7.57
N SER A 58 3.76 1.09 -8.47
CA SER A 58 5.18 0.99 -8.14
C SER A 58 5.68 2.30 -7.54
N GLY A 59 6.26 2.20 -6.34
CA GLY A 59 6.83 3.34 -5.64
C GLY A 59 5.83 4.39 -5.12
N ALA A 60 4.53 4.10 -5.17
CA ALA A 60 3.49 5.00 -4.68
C ALA A 60 3.35 4.98 -3.15
N ILE A 61 2.66 5.98 -2.60
CA ILE A 61 2.10 5.92 -1.24
C ILE A 61 0.66 5.44 -1.39
N LEU A 62 0.41 4.15 -1.12
CA LEU A 62 -0.89 3.54 -1.30
C LEU A 62 -1.77 3.79 -0.06
N CYS A 63 -2.85 4.54 -0.21
CA CYS A 63 -3.80 4.89 0.85
C CYS A 63 -5.11 4.13 0.65
N ILE A 64 -5.40 3.19 1.54
CA ILE A 64 -6.51 2.23 1.38
C ILE A 64 -7.21 1.97 2.72
N PRO A 65 -8.46 1.49 2.74
CA PRO A 65 -9.10 1.12 3.99
C PRO A 65 -8.48 -0.16 4.57
N GLN A 66 -8.41 -1.21 3.76
CA GLN A 66 -7.96 -2.56 4.14
C GLN A 66 -7.60 -3.37 2.89
N VAL A 67 -6.92 -4.51 3.09
CA VAL A 67 -6.78 -5.55 2.06
C VAL A 67 -8.05 -6.41 2.04
N ILE A 68 -8.39 -6.94 0.86
CA ILE A 68 -9.48 -7.92 0.65
C ILE A 68 -8.99 -9.09 -0.20
N GLY A 69 -9.70 -10.23 -0.15
CA GLY A 69 -9.30 -11.45 -0.88
C GLY A 69 -8.06 -12.11 -0.30
N SER A 70 -7.93 -12.10 1.03
CA SER A 70 -6.63 -12.08 1.70
C SER A 70 -5.91 -13.40 1.86
N THR A 71 -6.50 -14.54 1.49
CA THR A 71 -5.89 -15.87 1.62
C THR A 71 -4.48 -15.95 1.02
N THR A 72 -4.18 -15.13 0.01
CA THR A 72 -2.87 -15.06 -0.65
C THR A 72 -2.15 -13.72 -0.47
N ALA A 73 -2.72 -12.75 0.27
CA ALA A 73 -2.19 -11.39 0.35
C ALA A 73 -0.74 -11.34 0.85
N GLY A 74 -0.41 -12.10 1.90
CA GLY A 74 0.94 -12.11 2.46
C GLY A 74 2.01 -12.53 1.45
N MET A 75 1.78 -13.65 0.77
CA MET A 75 2.69 -14.14 -0.29
C MET A 75 2.77 -13.15 -1.45
N LEU A 76 1.64 -12.59 -1.90
CA LEU A 76 1.63 -11.71 -3.06
C LEU A 76 2.31 -10.37 -2.80
N ILE A 77 2.16 -9.79 -1.61
CA ILE A 77 2.88 -8.57 -1.22
C ILE A 77 4.39 -8.82 -1.23
N GLN A 78 4.85 -9.96 -0.69
CA GLN A 78 6.26 -10.35 -0.75
C GLN A 78 6.74 -10.57 -2.20
N THR A 79 5.97 -11.26 -3.03
CA THR A 79 6.32 -11.47 -4.45
C THR A 79 6.44 -10.15 -5.21
N VAL A 80 5.52 -9.21 -4.99
CA VAL A 80 5.55 -7.87 -5.58
C VAL A 80 6.82 -7.12 -5.18
N ALA A 81 7.27 -7.28 -3.93
CA ALA A 81 8.54 -6.73 -3.45
C ALA A 81 9.75 -7.40 -4.10
N ALA A 82 9.76 -8.73 -4.21
CA ALA A 82 10.81 -9.48 -4.90
C ALA A 82 10.93 -9.09 -6.39
N MET A 83 9.82 -8.68 -7.00
CA MET A 83 9.77 -8.16 -8.38
C MET A 83 10.19 -6.68 -8.50
N GLY A 84 10.38 -5.96 -7.40
CA GLY A 84 10.79 -4.56 -7.40
C GLY A 84 9.71 -3.56 -7.82
N ILE A 85 8.43 -3.95 -7.76
CA ILE A 85 7.26 -3.16 -8.21
C ILE A 85 6.30 -2.82 -7.05
N GLN A 86 6.78 -2.92 -5.82
CA GLN A 86 6.04 -2.60 -4.61
C GLN A 86 5.77 -1.09 -4.45
N PRO A 87 4.72 -0.71 -3.70
CA PRO A 87 4.58 0.67 -3.24
C PRO A 87 5.68 1.01 -2.22
N LYS A 88 6.02 2.30 -2.08
CA LYS A 88 6.93 2.77 -1.03
C LYS A 88 6.30 2.69 0.35
N ALA A 89 4.98 2.90 0.41
CA ALA A 89 4.21 2.78 1.64
C ALA A 89 2.80 2.24 1.40
N MET A 90 2.28 1.54 2.41
CA MET A 90 0.89 1.17 2.54
C MET A 90 0.32 1.81 3.81
N LEU A 91 -0.64 2.72 3.62
CA LEU A 91 -1.29 3.48 4.68
C LEU A 91 -2.74 3.03 4.80
N PHE A 92 -3.08 2.42 5.93
CA PHE A 92 -4.40 1.85 6.17
C PHE A 92 -5.25 2.77 7.06
N SER A 93 -6.49 3.04 6.63
CA SER A 93 -7.45 3.71 7.51
C SER A 93 -7.93 2.79 8.63
N ALA A 94 -8.15 1.50 8.32
CA ALA A 94 -8.47 0.48 9.30
C ALA A 94 -7.20 -0.18 9.86
N THR A 95 -7.36 -1.03 10.88
CA THR A 95 -6.28 -1.93 11.32
C THR A 95 -5.98 -2.94 10.21
N ALA A 96 -4.71 -3.07 9.83
CA ALA A 96 -4.29 -4.03 8.82
C ALA A 96 -4.47 -5.46 9.35
N GLU A 97 -4.97 -6.34 8.49
CA GLU A 97 -5.11 -7.76 8.80
C GLU A 97 -3.76 -8.47 8.87
N SER A 98 -3.71 -9.61 9.57
CA SER A 98 -2.47 -10.36 9.83
C SER A 98 -1.76 -10.83 8.56
N LEU A 99 -2.50 -11.14 7.49
CA LEU A 99 -1.91 -11.58 6.22
C LEU A 99 -1.22 -10.43 5.48
N ALA A 100 -1.82 -9.24 5.45
CA ALA A 100 -1.17 -8.05 4.90
C ALA A 100 0.10 -7.70 5.70
N ILE A 101 0.01 -7.75 7.04
CA ILE A 101 1.14 -7.53 7.95
C ILE A 101 2.26 -8.56 7.68
N SER A 102 1.91 -9.84 7.52
CA SER A 102 2.89 -10.87 7.21
C SER A 102 3.61 -10.59 5.88
N GLY A 103 2.89 -10.11 4.87
CA GLY A 103 3.47 -9.82 3.56
C GLY A 103 4.50 -8.68 3.59
N VAL A 104 4.18 -7.58 4.28
CA VAL A 104 5.13 -6.45 4.40
C VAL A 104 6.33 -6.79 5.27
N LEU A 105 6.17 -7.66 6.28
CA LEU A 105 7.28 -8.20 7.08
C LEU A 105 8.19 -9.12 6.24
N LEU A 106 7.60 -10.01 5.44
CA LEU A 106 8.36 -10.89 4.56
C LEU A 106 9.13 -10.10 3.49
N ALA A 107 8.51 -9.06 2.92
CA ALA A 107 9.20 -8.14 2.01
C ALA A 107 10.43 -7.47 2.67
N ASP A 108 10.30 -6.99 3.91
CA ASP A 108 11.40 -6.36 4.64
C ASP A 108 12.51 -7.37 4.98
N ILE A 109 12.15 -8.52 5.55
CA ILE A 109 13.13 -9.48 6.10
C ILE A 109 13.78 -10.33 5.00
N TRP A 110 13.02 -10.78 4.00
CA TRP A 110 13.51 -11.73 2.99
C TRP A 110 14.01 -11.02 1.73
N GLU A 111 13.30 -9.97 1.28
CA GLU A 111 13.64 -9.26 0.05
C GLU A 111 14.45 -7.98 0.31
N ASN A 112 14.78 -7.69 1.57
CA ASN A 112 15.45 -6.45 1.99
C ASN A 112 14.76 -5.20 1.42
N THR A 113 13.44 -5.25 1.30
CA THR A 113 12.62 -4.28 0.59
C THR A 113 11.55 -3.75 1.52
N LYS A 114 11.76 -2.52 2.01
CA LYS A 114 10.83 -1.87 2.92
C LYS A 114 9.61 -1.30 2.20
N ILE A 115 8.44 -1.78 2.62
CA ILE A 115 7.15 -1.15 2.36
C ILE A 115 6.71 -0.49 3.67
N VAL A 116 6.94 0.82 3.81
CA VAL A 116 6.60 1.53 5.05
C VAL A 116 5.11 1.38 5.32
N THR A 117 4.75 0.89 6.50
CA THR A 117 3.37 0.47 6.77
C THR A 117 2.88 1.08 8.07
N VAL A 118 1.78 1.83 7.97
CA VAL A 118 1.09 2.44 9.09
C VAL A 118 -0.39 2.09 8.97
N ASP A 119 -0.99 1.61 10.05
CA ASP A 119 -2.40 1.24 10.08
C ASP A 119 -3.20 1.95 11.18
N GLY A 120 -4.52 1.85 11.11
CA GLY A 120 -5.42 2.52 12.06
C GLY A 120 -5.40 4.04 11.98
N LEU A 121 -5.19 4.62 10.80
CA LEU A 121 -5.19 6.09 10.60
C LEU A 121 -6.59 6.71 10.70
N GLY A 122 -7.64 5.88 10.66
CA GLY A 122 -9.04 6.27 10.79
C GLY A 122 -9.67 6.75 9.48
N ASP A 123 -11.00 6.70 9.41
CA ASP A 123 -11.74 7.04 8.19
C ASP A 123 -11.54 8.49 7.76
N ARG A 124 -11.35 9.41 8.72
CA ARG A 124 -11.04 10.81 8.45
C ARG A 124 -9.76 10.97 7.61
N PHE A 125 -8.74 10.15 7.84
CA PHE A 125 -7.54 10.16 6.99
C PHE A 125 -7.91 9.83 5.56
N LEU A 126 -8.64 8.72 5.38
CA LEU A 126 -9.02 8.25 4.06
C LEU A 126 -9.87 9.30 3.36
N GLU A 127 -10.88 9.87 4.02
CA GLU A 127 -11.74 10.94 3.52
C GLU A 127 -10.97 12.17 3.02
N LEU A 128 -9.92 12.59 3.75
CA LEU A 128 -9.20 13.83 3.47
C LEU A 128 -8.06 13.67 2.45
N VAL A 129 -7.39 12.52 2.41
CA VAL A 129 -6.31 12.28 1.43
C VAL A 129 -6.85 12.27 0.01
N ARG A 130 -6.20 13.03 -0.87
CA ARG A 130 -6.58 13.15 -2.28
C ARG A 130 -5.61 12.42 -3.18
N GLU A 131 -6.13 11.94 -4.31
CA GLU A 131 -5.30 11.35 -5.35
C GLU A 131 -4.19 12.32 -5.80
N GLY A 132 -2.95 11.82 -5.87
CA GLY A 132 -1.79 12.62 -6.26
C GLY A 132 -1.32 13.61 -5.19
N GLN A 133 -1.97 13.69 -4.02
CA GLN A 133 -1.53 14.56 -2.94
C GLN A 133 -0.17 14.11 -2.41
N LEU A 134 0.71 15.06 -2.10
CA LEU A 134 2.00 14.76 -1.52
C LEU A 134 1.81 14.35 -0.05
N VAL A 135 2.32 13.18 0.31
CA VAL A 135 2.24 12.61 1.66
C VAL A 135 3.63 12.36 2.19
N GLU A 136 3.82 12.62 3.48
CA GLU A 136 5.04 12.35 4.21
C GLU A 136 4.75 11.43 5.39
N VAL A 137 5.52 10.35 5.49
CA VAL A 137 5.43 9.35 6.56
C VAL A 137 6.73 9.40 7.35
N SER A 138 6.62 9.43 8.68
CA SER A 138 7.76 9.40 9.60
C SER A 138 7.89 8.05 10.30
N GLU A 139 9.07 7.76 10.85
CA GLU A 139 9.37 6.47 11.49
C GLU A 139 8.46 6.12 12.67
N ASP A 140 7.93 7.14 13.36
CA ASP A 140 7.01 7.01 14.49
C ASP A 140 5.56 6.72 14.08
N GLY A 141 5.27 6.57 12.78
CA GLY A 141 3.92 6.35 12.26
C GLY A 141 3.10 7.64 12.09
N SER A 142 3.72 8.81 12.25
CA SER A 142 3.11 10.08 11.87
C SER A 142 2.96 10.16 10.35
N VAL A 143 1.75 10.51 9.89
CA VAL A 143 1.45 10.76 8.47
C VAL A 143 1.00 12.20 8.30
N THR A 144 1.61 12.94 7.37
CA THR A 144 1.29 14.33 7.07
C THR A 144 0.80 14.46 5.63
N LEU A 145 -0.38 15.05 5.45
CA LEU A 145 -0.93 15.44 4.16
C LEU A 145 -0.49 16.88 3.84
N LEU A 146 0.29 17.04 2.77
CA LEU A 146 0.89 18.32 2.35
C LEU A 146 -0.02 19.09 1.38
#